data_AF-A0A1J5X970-F1
#
_entry.id   AF-A0A1J5X970-F1
#
_cell.length_a   1.000
_cell.length_b   1.000
_cell.length_c   1.000
_cell.angle_alpha   90.00
_cell.angle_beta   90.00
_cell.angle_gamma   90.00
#
_symmetry.space_group_name_H-M   'P 1'
#
loop_
_entity.id
_entity.type
_entity.pdbx_description
1 polymer ?
#
loop_
_entity_poly.entity_id
_entity_poly.type
_entity_poly.pdbx_seq_one_letter_code
_entity_poly.pdbx_strand_id
1 'polypeptide(L)'
;MDSFSIPIKILETRRAGNAWRVLSGERNRFSVLGSVVFVEARRGTTVFEVDDGSALLRCVIAGKSSVFKRGLCVCVTGRISMQRVYQMDVFSVCVVTDPEEEMFWWTRLIEIYHALELVSSKEKQQVGV
;
A
#
# COMPACT_ATOMS: atom_id res chain seq x y z
N MET A 1 13.47 15.42 5.34
CA MET A 1 12.01 15.58 5.44
C MET A 1 11.38 14.26 5.08
N ASP A 2 10.86 13.55 6.08
CA ASP A 2 10.21 12.26 5.88
C ASP A 2 9.01 12.44 4.97
N SER A 3 9.03 11.78 3.83
CA SER A 3 7.89 11.82 2.93
C SER A 3 6.77 10.99 3.54
N PHE A 4 5.71 11.65 4.01
CA PHE A 4 4.50 11.01 4.47
C PHE A 4 3.97 10.04 3.41
N SER A 5 3.70 8.79 3.81
CA SER A 5 3.00 7.78 2.99
C SER A 5 1.67 7.45 3.66
N ILE A 6 0.64 7.22 2.84
CA ILE A 6 -0.70 6.85 3.33
C ILE A 6 -0.74 5.32 3.44
N PRO A 7 -0.90 4.74 4.65
CA PRO A 7 -1.16 3.31 4.82
C PRO A 7 -2.47 2.93 4.14
N ILE A 8 -2.48 1.82 3.42
CA ILE A 8 -3.64 1.37 2.66
C ILE A 8 -3.87 -0.13 2.77
N LYS A 9 -5.14 -0.51 2.64
CA LYS A 9 -5.58 -1.89 2.40
C LYS A 9 -5.68 -2.12 0.89
N ILE A 10 -5.11 -3.21 0.39
CA ILE A 10 -4.99 -3.49 -1.05
C ILE A 10 -6.36 -3.59 -1.72
N LEU A 11 -7.32 -4.28 -1.09
CA LEU A 11 -8.66 -4.46 -1.66
C LEU A 11 -9.42 -3.14 -1.79
N GLU A 12 -9.36 -2.29 -0.78
CA GLU A 12 -10.08 -1.00 -0.76
C GLU A 12 -9.49 -0.01 -1.76
N THR A 13 -8.15 -0.03 -1.91
CA THR A 13 -7.47 0.76 -2.94
C THR A 13 -7.78 0.29 -4.35
N ARG A 14 -7.88 -1.02 -4.55
CA ARG A 14 -8.29 -1.61 -5.83
C ARG A 14 -9.74 -1.25 -6.19
N ARG A 15 -10.66 -1.28 -5.23
CA ARG A 15 -12.10 -0.99 -5.44
C ARG A 15 -12.36 0.47 -5.78
N ALA A 16 -11.74 1.39 -5.07
CA ALA A 16 -11.99 2.82 -5.25
C ALA A 16 -11.30 3.40 -6.50
N GLY A 17 -10.39 2.66 -7.13
CA GLY A 17 -9.89 3.03 -8.44
C GLY A 17 -9.21 4.40 -8.45
N ASN A 18 -9.59 5.24 -9.41
CA ASN A 18 -9.08 6.61 -9.54
C ASN A 18 -9.49 7.55 -8.38
N ALA A 19 -10.45 7.19 -7.52
CA ALA A 19 -10.86 8.04 -6.40
C ALA A 19 -9.73 8.29 -5.38
N TRP A 20 -8.78 7.36 -5.25
CA TRP A 20 -7.62 7.56 -4.39
C TRP A 20 -6.70 8.67 -4.85
N ARG A 21 -6.59 8.92 -6.17
CA ARG A 21 -5.80 10.05 -6.70
C ARG A 21 -6.30 11.40 -6.21
N VAL A 22 -7.61 11.51 -5.95
CA VAL A 22 -8.24 12.75 -5.46
C VAL A 22 -7.96 12.90 -3.96
N LEU A 23 -8.05 11.82 -3.20
CA LEU A 23 -7.83 11.83 -1.74
C LEU A 23 -6.35 12.05 -1.35
N SER A 24 -5.39 11.59 -2.16
CA SER A 24 -3.96 11.68 -1.81
C SER A 24 -3.23 12.92 -2.33
N GLY A 25 -3.89 13.80 -3.09
CA GLY A 25 -3.27 14.96 -3.73
C GLY A 25 -2.09 14.61 -4.65
N GLU A 26 -1.28 15.60 -5.04
CA GLU A 26 -0.16 15.44 -5.99
C GLU A 26 0.95 14.46 -5.52
N ARG A 27 0.96 14.06 -4.23
CA ARG A 27 2.06 13.28 -3.66
C ARG A 27 1.91 11.76 -3.75
N ASN A 28 0.72 11.19 -3.98
CA ASN A 28 0.46 9.78 -4.36
C ASN A 28 1.46 8.73 -3.82
N ARG A 29 1.82 8.80 -2.54
CA ARG A 29 2.72 7.85 -1.85
C ARG A 29 1.89 7.02 -0.90
N PHE A 30 1.89 5.72 -1.14
CA PHE A 30 1.12 4.75 -0.37
C PHE A 30 2.05 3.74 0.27
N SER A 31 1.69 3.26 1.45
CA SER A 31 2.38 2.17 2.14
C SER A 31 1.45 0.97 2.34
N VAL A 32 1.97 -0.22 2.08
CA VAL A 32 1.28 -1.51 2.22
C VAL A 32 2.13 -2.41 3.10
N LEU A 33 1.54 -2.93 4.16
CA LEU A 33 2.11 -4.02 4.95
C LEU A 33 1.56 -5.34 4.44
N GLY A 34 2.43 -6.35 4.25
CA GLY A 34 1.98 -7.68 3.91
C GLY A 34 3.10 -8.68 3.68
N SER A 35 2.74 -9.90 3.34
CA SER A 35 3.68 -10.99 3.06
C SER A 35 4.07 -11.05 1.59
N VAL A 36 5.36 -11.23 1.30
CA VAL A 36 5.83 -11.48 -0.06
C VAL A 36 5.46 -12.91 -0.48
N VAL A 37 4.59 -13.06 -1.48
CA VAL A 37 4.12 -14.38 -1.95
C VAL A 37 4.76 -14.83 -3.27
N PHE A 38 5.32 -13.90 -4.04
CA PHE A 38 5.97 -14.13 -5.33
C PHE A 38 7.14 -13.17 -5.53
N VAL A 39 8.23 -13.63 -6.16
CA VAL A 39 9.39 -12.80 -6.54
C VAL A 39 9.96 -13.26 -7.88
N GLU A 40 10.21 -12.33 -8.78
CA GLU A 40 10.81 -12.53 -10.08
C GLU A 40 11.84 -11.42 -10.36
N ALA A 41 13.11 -11.80 -10.45
CA ALA A 41 14.16 -10.89 -10.86
C ALA A 41 14.17 -10.75 -12.39
N ARG A 42 14.05 -9.52 -12.89
CA ARG A 42 14.16 -9.16 -14.31
C ARG A 42 15.42 -8.34 -14.56
N ARG A 43 15.70 -8.03 -15.83
CA ARG A 43 16.84 -7.14 -16.17
C ARG A 43 16.55 -5.73 -15.66
N GLY A 44 17.28 -5.32 -14.62
CA GLY A 44 17.21 -3.96 -14.06
C GLY A 44 16.03 -3.70 -13.12
N THR A 45 15.15 -4.67 -12.90
CA THR A 45 14.00 -4.54 -11.99
C THR A 45 13.74 -5.84 -11.24
N THR A 46 13.10 -5.74 -10.08
CA THR A 46 12.54 -6.88 -9.37
C THR A 46 11.03 -6.71 -9.31
N VAL A 47 10.31 -7.74 -9.74
CA VAL A 47 8.85 -7.82 -9.64
C VAL A 47 8.54 -8.76 -8.48
N PHE A 48 7.61 -8.38 -7.62
CA PHE A 48 7.16 -9.21 -6.52
C PHE A 48 5.68 -8.97 -6.25
N GLU A 49 5.04 -9.87 -5.51
CA GLU A 49 3.65 -9.70 -5.09
C GLU A 49 3.56 -9.72 -3.57
N VAL A 50 2.76 -8.80 -3.04
CA VAL A 50 2.48 -8.67 -1.61
C VAL A 50 1.02 -9.03 -1.35
N ASP A 51 0.80 -9.84 -0.32
CA ASP A 51 -0.50 -10.21 0.21
C ASP A 51 -0.70 -9.56 1.59
N ASP A 52 -1.70 -8.67 1.71
CA ASP A 52 -2.10 -8.05 2.98
C ASP A 52 -3.25 -8.78 3.67
N GLY A 53 -3.60 -9.98 3.19
CA GLY A 53 -4.76 -10.77 3.65
C GLY A 53 -6.09 -10.31 3.04
N SER A 54 -6.12 -9.21 2.27
CA SER A 54 -7.32 -8.71 1.60
C SER A 54 -7.28 -8.89 0.08
N ALA A 55 -6.10 -8.76 -0.53
CA ALA A 55 -5.87 -8.96 -1.94
C ALA A 55 -4.36 -9.01 -2.25
N LEU A 56 -4.02 -9.42 -3.47
CA LEU A 56 -2.64 -9.36 -3.98
C LEU A 56 -2.35 -8.02 -4.66
N LEU A 57 -1.17 -7.47 -4.40
CA LEU A 57 -0.63 -6.29 -5.07
C LEU A 57 0.67 -6.63 -5.78
N ARG A 58 0.71 -6.38 -7.09
CA ARG A 58 1.94 -6.45 -7.89
C ARG A 58 2.81 -5.25 -7.58
N CYS A 59 4.06 -5.49 -7.22
CA CYS A 59 5.05 -4.48 -6.86
C CYS A 59 6.25 -4.55 -7.81
N VAL A 60 6.73 -3.39 -8.25
CA VAL A 60 7.89 -3.28 -9.15
C VAL A 60 8.89 -2.31 -8.55
N ILE A 61 10.11 -2.77 -8.31
CA ILE A 61 11.21 -1.94 -7.82
C ILE A 61 12.37 -1.93 -8.82
N ALA A 62 12.96 -0.75 -9.02
CA ALA A 62 14.16 -0.61 -9.83
C ALA A 62 15.37 -1.23 -9.10
N GLY A 63 16.20 -1.95 -9.84
CA GLY A 63 17.36 -2.67 -9.31
C GLY A 63 17.10 -4.14 -8.99
N LYS A 64 18.21 -4.87 -8.79
CA LYS A 64 18.19 -6.24 -8.29
C LYS A 64 18.33 -6.20 -6.78
N SER A 65 17.45 -6.89 -6.06
CA SER A 65 17.57 -7.05 -4.62
C SER A 65 17.53 -8.53 -4.27
N SER A 66 18.61 -8.99 -3.64
CA SER A 66 18.72 -10.33 -3.05
C SER A 66 17.94 -10.46 -1.74
N VAL A 67 17.39 -9.36 -1.24
CA VAL A 67 16.65 -9.28 0.03
C VAL A 67 15.22 -9.78 -0.12
N PHE A 68 14.64 -9.72 -1.32
CA PHE A 68 13.26 -10.14 -1.54
C PHE A 68 13.15 -11.66 -1.67
N LYS A 69 12.64 -12.29 -0.61
CA LYS A 69 12.33 -13.72 -0.55
C LYS A 69 10.86 -13.89 -0.21
N ARG A 70 10.29 -14.98 -0.69
CA ARG A 70 8.93 -15.39 -0.33
C ARG A 70 8.85 -15.65 1.17
N GLY A 71 7.71 -15.34 1.77
CA GLY A 71 7.43 -15.53 3.19
C GLY A 71 7.92 -14.41 4.11
N LEU A 72 8.56 -13.37 3.59
CA LEU A 72 8.93 -12.20 4.38
C LEU A 72 7.73 -11.26 4.55
N CYS A 73 7.50 -10.80 5.78
CA CYS A 73 6.62 -9.66 6.03
C CYS A 73 7.37 -8.37 5.67
N VAL A 74 6.74 -7.50 4.88
CA VAL A 74 7.35 -6.27 4.36
C VAL A 74 6.37 -5.12 4.42
N CYS A 75 6.91 -3.93 4.68
CA CYS A 75 6.25 -2.67 4.39
C CYS A 75 6.81 -2.10 3.08
N VAL A 76 5.94 -1.95 2.08
CA VAL A 76 6.29 -1.43 0.75
C VAL A 76 5.73 -0.03 0.62
N THR A 77 6.60 0.93 0.27
CA THR A 77 6.17 2.29 -0.03
C THR A 77 6.39 2.59 -1.50
N GLY A 78 5.36 3.12 -2.17
CA GLY A 78 5.40 3.38 -3.60
C GLY A 78 4.24 4.24 -4.10
N ARG A 79 4.11 4.31 -5.42
CA ARG A 79 2.99 4.93 -6.11
C ARG A 79 2.15 3.86 -6.79
N ILE A 80 0.84 3.90 -6.57
CA ILE A 80 -0.09 3.00 -7.25
C ILE A 80 -0.32 3.49 -8.69
N SER A 81 -0.27 2.55 -9.62
CA SER A 81 -0.65 2.72 -11.02
C SER A 81 -1.80 1.78 -11.37
N MET A 82 -2.78 2.30 -12.12
CA MET A 82 -3.97 1.58 -12.57
C MET A 82 -4.12 1.54 -14.10
N GLN A 83 -3.14 2.08 -14.84
CA GLN A 83 -3.29 2.33 -16.28
C GLN A 83 -3.40 1.06 -17.14
N ARG A 84 -2.86 -0.08 -16.67
CA ARG A 84 -2.88 -1.36 -17.40
C ARG A 84 -3.03 -2.56 -16.46
N VAL A 85 -2.27 -2.54 -15.37
CA VAL A 85 -2.31 -3.54 -14.30
C VAL A 85 -2.35 -2.76 -12.98
N TYR A 86 -3.17 -3.23 -12.04
CA TYR A 86 -3.14 -2.70 -10.68
C TYR A 86 -1.81 -3.08 -10.03
N GLN A 87 -0.91 -2.11 -9.93
CA GLN A 87 0.45 -2.32 -9.44
C GLN A 87 0.96 -1.13 -8.62
N MET A 88 2.02 -1.35 -7.88
CA MET A 88 2.79 -0.31 -7.20
C MET A 88 4.19 -0.20 -7.79
N ASP A 89 4.54 1.02 -8.19
CA ASP A 89 5.91 1.40 -8.51
C ASP A 89 6.60 1.78 -7.18
N VAL A 90 7.53 0.93 -6.74
CA VAL A 90 8.07 0.94 -5.39
C VAL A 90 9.25 1.88 -5.28
N PHE A 91 9.23 2.70 -4.22
CA PHE A 91 10.34 3.59 -3.84
C PHE A 91 11.22 2.95 -2.77
N SER A 92 10.62 2.25 -1.81
CA SER A 92 11.33 1.59 -0.72
C SER A 92 10.57 0.38 -0.22
N VAL A 93 11.33 -0.56 0.37
CA VAL A 93 10.80 -1.72 1.07
C VAL A 93 11.54 -1.85 2.39
N CYS A 94 10.80 -2.04 3.47
CA CYS A 94 11.32 -2.41 4.78
C CYS A 94 10.90 -3.85 5.08
N VAL A 95 11.83 -4.67 5.56
CA VAL A 95 11.47 -6.01 6.09
C VAL A 95 11.04 -5.81 7.53
N VAL A 96 9.83 -6.25 7.85
CA VAL A 96 9.27 -6.16 9.20
C VAL A 96 9.63 -7.45 9.93
N THR A 97 10.51 -7.34 10.92
CA THR A 97 10.96 -8.48 11.73
C THR A 97 10.43 -8.45 13.15
N ASP A 98 9.97 -7.27 13.60
CA ASP A 98 9.42 -7.06 14.93
C ASP A 98 7.88 -7.18 14.90
N PRO A 99 7.28 -8.13 15.63
CA PRO A 99 5.82 -8.25 15.73
C PRO A 99 5.14 -6.99 16.28
N GLU A 100 5.83 -6.19 17.11
CA GLU A 100 5.28 -4.93 17.62
C GLU A 100 5.16 -3.89 16.49
N GLU A 101 6.14 -3.84 15.58
CA GLU A 101 6.08 -2.99 14.39
C GLU A 101 4.90 -3.40 13.50
N GLU A 102 4.70 -4.71 13.30
CA GLU A 102 3.57 -5.24 12.54
C GLU A 102 2.22 -4.81 13.14
N MET A 103 2.05 -4.97 14.46
CA MET A 103 0.84 -4.55 15.18
C MET A 103 0.58 -3.04 15.10
N PHE A 104 1.64 -2.23 15.20
CA PHE A 104 1.55 -0.78 15.09
C PHE A 104 1.03 -0.34 13.71
N TRP A 105 1.48 -1.00 12.64
CA TRP A 105 0.99 -0.77 11.28
C TRP A 105 -0.50 -1.05 11.14
N TRP A 106 -0.97 -2.19 11.65
CA TRP A 106 -2.39 -2.55 11.60
C TRP A 106 -3.25 -1.56 12.38
N THR A 107 -2.78 -1.13 13.55
CA THR A 107 -3.49 -0.13 14.37
C THR A 107 -3.63 1.20 13.62
N ARG A 108 -2.55 1.70 13.02
CA ARG A 108 -2.57 2.92 12.20
C ARG A 108 -3.50 2.81 11.00
N LEU A 109 -3.54 1.65 10.35
CA LEU A 109 -4.44 1.42 9.22
C LEU A 109 -5.90 1.57 9.66
N ILE A 110 -6.27 0.94 10.78
CA ILE A 110 -7.63 1.02 11.33
C ILE A 110 -8.00 2.46 11.69
N GLU A 111 -7.12 3.19 12.37
CA GLU A 111 -7.35 4.60 12.76
C GLU A 111 -7.64 5.49 11.54
N ILE A 112 -6.88 5.32 10.46
CA ILE A 112 -7.06 6.11 9.23
C ILE A 112 -8.40 5.78 8.56
N TYR A 113 -8.75 4.51 8.43
CA TYR A 113 -10.01 4.13 7.80
C TYR A 113 -11.21 4.57 8.65
N HIS A 114 -11.13 4.45 9.98
CA HIS A 114 -12.16 5.00 10.88
C HIS A 114 -12.29 6.52 10.74
N ALA A 115 -11.17 7.26 10.67
CA ALA A 115 -11.20 8.70 10.45
C ALA A 115 -11.87 9.06 9.11
N LEU A 116 -11.55 8.34 8.03
CA LEU A 116 -12.15 8.55 6.72
C LEU A 116 -13.66 8.26 6.71
N GLU A 117 -14.10 7.19 7.38
CA GLU A 117 -15.54 6.87 7.53
C GLU A 117 -16.29 7.94 8.32
N LEU A 118 -15.68 8.47 9.39
CA LEU A 118 -16.26 9.56 10.18
C LEU A 118 -16.39 10.85 9.37
N VAL A 119 -15.42 11.19 8.53
CA VAL A 119 -15.51 12.34 7.62
C VAL A 119 -16.63 12.12 6.60
N SER A 120 -16.68 10.95 5.94
CA SER A 120 -17.72 10.64 4.96
C SER A 120 -19.13 10.67 5.55
N SER A 121 -19.30 10.20 6.80
CA SER A 121 -20.59 10.20 7.49
C SER A 121 -21.08 11.60 7.83
N LYS A 122 -20.17 12.51 8.21
CA LYS A 122 -20.50 13.91 8.50
C LYS A 122 -20.88 14.69 7.24
N GLU A 123 -20.20 14.45 6.12
CA GLU A 123 -20.54 15.05 4.83
C GLU A 123 -21.94 14.59 4.37
N LYS A 124 -22.27 13.30 4.49
CA LYS A 124 -23.61 12.80 4.15
C LYS A 124 -24.73 13.43 5.00
N GLN A 125 -24.46 13.74 6.27
CA GLN A 125 -25.44 14.41 7.15
C GLN A 125 -25.61 15.91 6.84
N GLN A 126 -24.59 16.59 6.31
CA GLN A 126 -24.67 18.01 5.93
C GLN A 126 -25.33 18.25 4.56
N VAL A 127 -25.37 17.24 3.68
CA VAL A 127 -25.93 17.36 2.32
C VAL A 127 -27.44 17.08 2.24
N GLY A 128 -28.07 16.58 3.32
CA GLY A 128 -29.53 16.55 3.44
C GLY A 128 -30.24 15.65 2.41
N VAL A 129 -30.46 14.40 2.80
CA VAL A 129 -31.72 13.69 2.51
C VAL A 129 -32.39 13.41 3.84
#